data_AF-A0A3P3YXG5-F1
#
_entry.id   AF-A0A3P3YXG5-F1
#
_cell.length_a   1.000
_cell.length_b   1.000
_cell.length_c   1.000
_cell.angle_alpha   90.00
_cell.angle_beta   90.00
_cell.angle_gamma   90.00
#
_symmetry.space_group_name_H-M   'P 1'
#
loop_
_entity.id
_entity.type
_entity.pdbx_description
1 polymer ?
#
loop_
_entity_poly.entity_id
_entity_poly.type
_entity_poly.pdbx_seq_one_letter_code
_entity_poly.pdbx_strand_id
1 'polypeptide(L)'
;MAPLAPRCCAPALLCAVLVLAAVLVRAESVTVTNDLTMSGASFNDYTMTLDLASSTADVVTVQLMNSQVSGKGLTVQSSGDGLASSARLSMSMLLTTVTQAAITFSGAMPANSDIRIVSTIGSLTSAQSLFDFSGLALDSNVTVTVENTAVTWPKDSINTGSIVLISAGSNAIGIRNLAALFVLDAVATNGASVVRVDAQSSFPISKAAVLAIDYGRCEECTGALVSINTPLVVDGSSMFRVTNCKAVGASKGLLASAGSTTVSGKSVYLVSDSSVKSTALFSSLSGIEDSSEPYSFTVSGGSTVSFLNLEAPSTGFTNQDTLSPRQTRKSSAAAASSRAWRSTPPKCTRATVSR
;
A
#
# COMPACT_ATOMS: atom_id res chain seq x y z
N MET A 1 -37.23 -58.09 34.77
CA MET A 1 -37.36 -56.62 34.86
C MET A 1 -36.15 -56.10 35.61
N ALA A 2 -35.28 -55.36 34.95
CA ALA A 2 -34.22 -54.55 35.56
C ALA A 2 -34.05 -53.28 34.71
N PRO A 3 -33.75 -52.13 35.32
CA PRO A 3 -34.20 -50.83 34.85
C PRO A 3 -33.27 -50.21 33.80
N LEU A 4 -33.87 -49.48 32.84
CA LEU A 4 -33.15 -48.48 32.07
C LEU A 4 -32.71 -47.35 33.01
N ALA A 5 -31.39 -47.15 33.15
CA ALA A 5 -30.83 -45.94 33.73
C ALA A 5 -30.64 -44.90 32.61
N PRO A 6 -31.28 -43.72 32.69
CA PRO A 6 -30.95 -42.58 31.86
C PRO A 6 -29.86 -41.74 32.55
N ARG A 7 -29.17 -40.90 31.76
CA ARG A 7 -28.36 -39.74 32.17
C ARG A 7 -26.84 -39.95 32.31
N CYS A 8 -26.15 -40.07 31.17
CA CYS A 8 -24.71 -39.76 31.04
C CYS A 8 -24.43 -38.51 30.17
N CYS A 9 -25.45 -37.73 29.79
CA CYS A 9 -25.25 -36.59 28.87
C CYS A 9 -24.89 -35.26 29.55
N ALA A 10 -25.01 -35.15 30.88
CA ALA A 10 -24.74 -33.91 31.60
C ALA A 10 -23.23 -33.52 31.71
N PRO A 11 -22.29 -34.45 32.01
CA PRO A 11 -20.88 -34.08 32.15
C PRO A 11 -20.20 -33.77 30.81
N ALA A 12 -20.65 -34.41 29.71
CA ALA A 12 -20.15 -34.13 28.37
C ALA A 12 -20.55 -32.72 27.88
N LEU A 13 -21.78 -32.27 28.21
CA LEU A 13 -22.25 -30.93 27.88
C LEU A 13 -21.52 -29.85 28.70
N LEU A 14 -21.22 -30.12 29.97
CA LEU A 14 -20.48 -29.20 30.84
C LEU A 14 -19.01 -29.01 30.39
N CYS A 15 -18.35 -30.10 29.98
CA CYS A 15 -17.01 -30.03 29.39
C CYS A 15 -17.01 -29.31 28.04
N ALA A 16 -18.01 -29.55 27.18
CA ALA A 16 -18.14 -28.82 25.92
C ALA A 16 -18.36 -27.32 26.14
N VAL A 17 -19.17 -26.92 27.12
CA VAL A 17 -19.39 -25.51 27.48
C VAL A 17 -18.16 -24.87 28.13
N LEU A 18 -17.39 -25.60 28.94
CA LEU A 18 -16.13 -25.10 29.51
C LEU A 18 -15.01 -24.97 28.47
N VAL A 19 -14.94 -25.88 27.50
CA VAL A 19 -14.02 -25.76 26.34
C VAL A 19 -14.48 -24.61 25.43
N LEU A 20 -15.78 -24.41 25.21
CA LEU A 20 -16.30 -23.26 24.46
C LEU A 20 -16.06 -21.94 25.19
N ALA A 21 -16.19 -21.92 26.52
CA ALA A 21 -15.90 -20.75 27.36
C ALA A 21 -14.40 -20.42 27.44
N ALA A 22 -13.52 -21.44 27.34
CA ALA A 22 -12.07 -21.23 27.24
C ALA A 22 -11.63 -20.71 25.86
N VAL A 23 -12.45 -20.85 24.81
CA VAL A 23 -12.19 -20.34 23.45
C VAL A 23 -12.79 -18.95 23.22
N LEU A 24 -13.47 -18.36 24.22
CA LEU A 24 -13.71 -16.91 24.24
C LEU A 24 -12.40 -16.18 24.61
N VAL A 25 -11.47 -16.16 23.66
CA VAL A 25 -10.38 -15.17 23.63
C VAL A 25 -11.07 -13.82 23.60
N ARG A 26 -11.07 -13.11 24.73
CA ARG A 26 -11.64 -11.77 24.81
C ARG A 26 -10.80 -10.88 23.90
N ALA A 27 -11.47 -10.11 23.05
CA ALA A 27 -10.84 -9.00 22.37
C ALA A 27 -10.18 -8.09 23.42
N GLU A 28 -8.87 -7.98 23.38
CA GLU A 28 -8.12 -7.13 24.29
C GLU A 28 -8.05 -5.72 23.71
N SER A 29 -8.17 -4.71 24.57
CA SER A 29 -8.03 -3.32 24.12
C SER A 29 -7.22 -2.51 25.11
N VAL A 30 -6.47 -1.54 24.58
CA VAL A 30 -5.72 -0.56 25.36
C VAL A 30 -5.96 0.84 24.80
N THR A 31 -6.10 1.80 25.70
CA THR A 31 -6.10 3.22 25.35
C THR A 31 -4.72 3.79 25.63
N VAL A 32 -4.10 4.37 24.61
CA VAL A 32 -2.77 4.97 24.68
C VAL A 32 -2.91 6.47 24.89
N THR A 33 -2.59 6.92 26.10
CA THR A 33 -2.51 8.34 26.49
C THR A 33 -1.09 8.77 26.87
N ASN A 34 -0.19 7.81 27.05
CA ASN A 34 1.21 7.98 27.47
C ASN A 34 2.09 6.96 26.74
N ASP A 35 3.41 7.05 26.93
CA ASP A 35 4.37 6.13 26.35
C ASP A 35 4.00 4.66 26.62
N LEU A 36 4.11 3.84 25.60
CA LEU A 36 3.83 2.41 25.65
C LEU A 36 4.96 1.64 24.99
N THR A 37 5.52 0.66 25.70
CA THR A 37 6.49 -0.28 25.13
C THR A 37 6.04 -1.71 25.39
N MET A 38 5.96 -2.51 24.33
CA MET A 38 5.60 -3.92 24.39
C MET A 38 6.64 -4.72 23.61
N SER A 39 7.17 -5.77 24.21
CA SER A 39 8.13 -6.68 23.56
C SER A 39 7.69 -8.12 23.75
N GLY A 40 7.71 -8.92 22.67
CA GLY A 40 7.29 -10.32 22.72
C GLY A 40 5.77 -10.50 22.87
N ALA A 41 4.99 -9.46 22.57
CA ALA A 41 3.54 -9.48 22.71
C ALA A 41 2.87 -10.28 21.58
N SER A 42 1.77 -10.94 21.93
CA SER A 42 0.90 -11.65 20.97
C SER A 42 -0.43 -10.92 20.84
N PHE A 43 -0.69 -10.39 19.66
CA PHE A 43 -1.91 -9.66 19.31
C PHE A 43 -2.88 -10.59 18.58
N ASN A 44 -4.02 -10.86 19.21
CA ASN A 44 -5.12 -11.60 18.63
C ASN A 44 -6.44 -10.93 19.00
N ASP A 45 -7.07 -10.26 18.03
CA ASP A 45 -8.23 -9.40 18.27
C ASP A 45 -7.89 -8.26 19.26
N TYR A 46 -6.71 -7.66 19.07
CA TYR A 46 -6.19 -6.62 19.94
C TYR A 46 -6.44 -5.23 19.33
N THR A 47 -7.02 -4.32 20.10
CA THR A 47 -7.28 -2.94 19.66
C THR A 47 -6.50 -1.93 20.51
N MET A 48 -5.60 -1.19 19.87
CA MET A 48 -4.94 -0.03 20.41
C MET A 48 -5.68 1.23 19.98
N THR A 49 -6.29 1.94 20.93
CA THR A 49 -6.94 3.24 20.68
C THR A 49 -5.99 4.35 21.12
N LEU A 50 -5.56 5.18 20.19
CA LEU A 50 -4.71 6.35 20.45
C LEU A 50 -5.60 7.50 20.91
N ASP A 51 -5.50 7.86 22.19
CA ASP A 51 -6.22 9.00 22.78
C ASP A 51 -5.25 10.11 23.20
N LEU A 52 -4.63 10.70 22.18
CA LEU A 52 -3.59 11.72 22.39
C LEU A 52 -4.18 13.08 22.81
N ALA A 53 -5.46 13.34 22.59
CA ALA A 53 -6.10 14.56 23.05
C ALA A 53 -6.14 14.65 24.59
N SER A 54 -6.23 13.50 25.26
CA SER A 54 -6.17 13.37 26.71
C SER A 54 -4.74 13.32 27.27
N SER A 55 -3.71 13.35 26.40
CA SER A 55 -2.32 13.33 26.84
C SER A 55 -1.86 14.69 27.32
N THR A 56 -0.97 14.70 28.33
CA THR A 56 -0.27 15.92 28.77
C THR A 56 1.14 16.02 28.18
N ALA A 57 1.58 15.02 27.43
CA ALA A 57 2.90 14.99 26.79
C ALA A 57 2.89 15.74 25.45
N ASP A 58 4.02 16.30 25.06
CA ASP A 58 4.20 16.83 23.70
C ASP A 58 4.37 15.71 22.67
N VAL A 59 4.93 14.57 23.10
CA VAL A 59 5.17 13.39 22.28
C VAL A 59 4.78 12.15 23.07
N VAL A 60 4.01 11.26 22.45
CA VAL A 60 3.73 9.93 22.97
C VAL A 60 4.44 8.91 22.10
N THR A 61 5.27 8.08 22.73
CA THR A 61 6.09 7.07 22.07
C THR A 61 5.46 5.69 22.22
N VAL A 62 5.22 5.01 21.11
CA VAL A 62 4.71 3.63 21.10
C VAL A 62 5.74 2.71 20.46
N GLN A 63 6.26 1.74 21.21
CA GLN A 63 7.23 0.77 20.72
C GLN A 63 6.70 -0.65 20.83
N LEU A 64 6.53 -1.31 19.69
CA LEU A 64 6.15 -2.70 19.59
C LEU A 64 7.33 -3.49 19.01
N MET A 65 7.84 -4.47 19.73
CA MET A 65 9.02 -5.24 19.32
C MET A 65 8.77 -6.74 19.40
N ASN A 66 9.36 -7.50 18.49
CA ASN A 66 9.34 -8.97 18.52
C ASN A 66 7.91 -9.53 18.66
N SER A 67 6.94 -8.90 18.01
CA SER A 67 5.52 -9.15 18.23
C SER A 67 4.97 -10.20 17.29
N GLN A 68 3.92 -10.91 17.71
CA GLN A 68 3.18 -11.86 16.89
C GLN A 68 1.75 -11.36 16.68
N VAL A 69 1.25 -11.39 15.45
CA VAL A 69 -0.11 -10.98 15.11
C VAL A 69 -0.84 -12.16 14.47
N SER A 70 -1.99 -12.52 15.01
CA SER A 70 -2.76 -13.70 14.61
C SER A 70 -4.27 -13.52 14.82
N GLY A 71 -5.08 -14.48 14.37
CA GLY A 71 -6.53 -14.45 14.53
C GLY A 71 -7.15 -13.21 13.86
N LYS A 72 -7.85 -12.35 14.62
CA LYS A 72 -8.41 -11.11 14.05
C LYS A 72 -7.39 -9.97 13.91
N GLY A 73 -6.18 -10.17 14.41
CA GLY A 73 -5.06 -9.26 14.22
C GLY A 73 -4.94 -8.14 15.23
N LEU A 74 -4.28 -7.07 14.82
CA LEU A 74 -4.01 -5.85 15.60
C LEU A 74 -4.67 -4.67 14.90
N THR A 75 -5.51 -3.93 15.61
CA THR A 75 -6.07 -2.66 15.14
C THR A 75 -5.44 -1.50 15.91
N VAL A 76 -4.91 -0.52 15.19
CA VAL A 76 -4.44 0.76 15.73
C VAL A 76 -5.37 1.85 15.19
N GLN A 77 -6.15 2.46 16.07
CA GLN A 77 -7.13 3.46 15.69
C GLN A 77 -6.94 4.74 16.50
N SER A 78 -7.13 5.89 15.85
CA SER A 78 -7.18 7.18 16.55
C SER A 78 -8.58 7.40 17.12
N SER A 79 -8.70 7.83 18.39
CA SER A 79 -9.98 8.21 19.00
C SER A 79 -10.53 9.54 18.48
N GLY A 80 -9.66 10.37 17.89
CA GLY A 80 -9.97 11.72 17.46
C GLY A 80 -10.48 11.83 16.02
N ASP A 81 -11.14 12.95 15.72
CA ASP A 81 -11.55 13.41 14.40
C ASP A 81 -10.42 14.10 13.61
N GLY A 82 -9.18 14.01 14.10
CA GLY A 82 -8.02 14.68 13.52
C GLY A 82 -7.83 16.13 13.98
N LEU A 83 -8.65 16.65 14.91
CA LEU A 83 -8.47 17.98 15.49
C LEU A 83 -7.52 17.98 16.70
N ALA A 84 -6.72 19.06 16.76
CA ALA A 84 -5.72 19.49 17.74
C ALA A 84 -5.59 18.67 19.06
N SER A 85 -4.93 17.51 18.99
CA SER A 85 -4.08 17.11 20.10
C SER A 85 -2.78 17.93 20.03
N SER A 86 -2.30 18.45 21.16
CA SER A 86 -0.94 18.99 21.25
C SER A 86 0.12 17.89 21.12
N ALA A 87 -0.24 16.65 21.45
CA ALA A 87 0.65 15.51 21.44
C ALA A 87 0.74 14.88 20.05
N ARG A 88 1.96 14.65 19.58
CA ARG A 88 2.23 13.85 18.39
C ARG A 88 2.59 12.40 18.74
N LEU A 89 2.31 11.47 17.83
CA LEU A 89 2.71 10.08 17.98
C LEU A 89 4.10 9.84 17.39
N SER A 90 4.94 9.11 18.11
CA SER A 90 6.16 8.49 17.59
C SER A 90 6.05 6.99 17.77
N MET A 91 5.61 6.28 16.74
CA MET A 91 5.36 4.84 16.79
C MET A 91 6.43 4.06 16.02
N SER A 92 6.98 3.01 16.65
CA SER A 92 7.85 2.04 16.01
C SER A 92 7.34 0.62 16.22
N MET A 93 7.18 -0.13 15.14
CA MET A 93 6.87 -1.56 15.16
C MET A 93 8.01 -2.33 14.50
N LEU A 94 8.71 -3.15 15.27
CA LEU A 94 9.94 -3.82 14.86
C LEU A 94 9.81 -5.33 15.00
N LEU A 95 10.30 -6.08 14.00
CA LEU A 95 10.41 -7.53 14.05
C LEU A 95 9.06 -8.21 14.35
N THR A 96 8.09 -8.00 13.47
CA THR A 96 6.73 -8.49 13.67
C THR A 96 6.44 -9.69 12.76
N THR A 97 5.88 -10.76 13.33
CA THR A 97 5.43 -11.93 12.57
C THR A 97 3.92 -11.96 12.50
N VAL A 98 3.35 -12.05 11.30
CA VAL A 98 1.90 -12.05 11.08
C VAL A 98 1.46 -13.36 10.44
N THR A 99 0.54 -14.06 11.09
CA THR A 99 0.00 -15.34 10.60
C THR A 99 -1.50 -15.25 10.41
N GLN A 100 -1.95 -15.28 9.16
CA GLN A 100 -3.37 -15.28 8.78
C GLN A 100 -4.17 -14.16 9.46
N ALA A 101 -3.53 -12.99 9.64
CA ALA A 101 -4.08 -11.82 10.32
C ALA A 101 -3.69 -10.54 9.56
N ALA A 102 -4.32 -9.42 9.92
CA ALA A 102 -3.99 -8.10 9.41
C ALA A 102 -3.55 -7.18 10.55
N ILE A 103 -2.78 -6.16 10.20
CA ILE A 103 -2.49 -5.02 11.05
C ILE A 103 -3.24 -3.84 10.45
N THR A 104 -4.32 -3.43 11.10
CA THR A 104 -5.22 -2.39 10.63
C THR A 104 -4.85 -1.06 11.24
N PHE A 105 -4.74 -0.03 10.40
CA PHE A 105 -4.65 1.36 10.86
C PHE A 105 -5.87 2.11 10.35
N SER A 106 -6.56 2.82 11.24
CA SER A 106 -7.80 3.52 10.90
C SER A 106 -7.98 4.83 11.65
N GLY A 107 -8.83 5.70 11.09
CA GLY A 107 -9.10 7.03 11.62
C GLY A 107 -8.10 8.08 11.14
N ALA A 108 -8.24 9.29 11.67
CA ALA A 108 -7.31 10.39 11.42
C ALA A 108 -6.16 10.33 12.43
N MET A 109 -4.96 10.03 11.94
CA MET A 109 -3.78 9.99 12.80
C MET A 109 -3.47 11.38 13.35
N PRO A 110 -2.96 11.51 14.59
CA PRO A 110 -2.61 12.80 15.16
C PRO A 110 -1.61 13.55 14.27
N ALA A 111 -1.79 14.86 14.10
CA ALA A 111 -0.91 15.65 13.24
C ALA A 111 0.57 15.57 13.66
N ASN A 112 1.48 15.67 12.70
CA ASN A 112 2.94 15.59 12.92
C ASN A 112 3.43 14.26 13.51
N SER A 113 2.68 13.17 13.31
CA SER A 113 3.05 11.85 13.79
C SER A 113 3.99 11.13 12.85
N ASP A 114 4.85 10.28 13.40
CA ASP A 114 5.70 9.36 12.67
C ASP A 114 5.38 7.92 13.08
N ILE A 115 5.12 7.06 12.09
CA ILE A 115 4.81 5.64 12.27
C ILE A 115 5.79 4.86 11.41
N ARG A 116 6.68 4.11 12.05
CA ARG A 116 7.70 3.31 11.38
C ARG A 116 7.49 1.82 11.66
N ILE A 117 7.29 1.04 10.61
CA ILE A 117 7.10 -0.40 10.66
C ILE A 117 8.25 -1.06 9.92
N VAL A 118 9.02 -1.91 10.61
CA VAL A 118 10.28 -2.45 10.10
C VAL A 118 10.37 -3.96 10.34
N SER A 119 10.83 -4.68 9.32
CA SER A 119 11.11 -6.11 9.41
C SER A 119 9.88 -6.92 9.78
N THR A 120 8.80 -6.77 9.01
CA THR A 120 7.56 -7.54 9.18
C THR A 120 7.53 -8.72 8.22
N ILE A 121 7.29 -9.92 8.74
CA ILE A 121 7.15 -11.14 7.94
C ILE A 121 5.71 -11.66 8.06
N GLY A 122 5.07 -11.95 6.93
CA GLY A 122 3.68 -12.38 6.88
C GLY A 122 3.46 -13.68 6.12
N SER A 123 2.58 -14.54 6.63
CA SER A 123 1.98 -15.65 5.89
C SER A 123 0.46 -15.51 5.98
N LEU A 124 -0.17 -15.11 4.87
CA LEU A 124 -1.56 -14.65 4.87
C LEU A 124 -2.51 -15.60 4.12
N THR A 125 -3.81 -15.38 4.29
CA THR A 125 -4.85 -16.03 3.48
C THR A 125 -5.10 -15.24 2.20
N SER A 126 -5.74 -15.86 1.20
CA SER A 126 -5.79 -15.34 -0.19
C SER A 126 -6.34 -13.92 -0.35
N ALA A 127 -7.32 -13.52 0.47
CA ALA A 127 -7.96 -12.21 0.39
C ALA A 127 -7.35 -11.15 1.34
N GLN A 128 -6.41 -11.54 2.19
CA GLN A 128 -5.97 -10.72 3.31
C GLN A 128 -4.78 -9.85 2.93
N SER A 129 -4.86 -8.56 3.26
CA SER A 129 -3.71 -7.64 3.17
C SER A 129 -2.98 -7.58 4.51
N LEU A 130 -1.67 -7.38 4.48
CA LEU A 130 -0.86 -7.31 5.71
C LEU A 130 -1.19 -6.04 6.50
N PHE A 131 -1.03 -4.89 5.86
CA PHE A 131 -1.40 -3.59 6.38
C PHE A 131 -2.68 -3.13 5.73
N ASP A 132 -3.73 -3.07 6.53
CA ASP A 132 -5.04 -2.59 6.10
C ASP A 132 -5.21 -1.14 6.54
N PHE A 133 -5.08 -0.22 5.58
CA PHE A 133 -5.26 1.22 5.77
C PHE A 133 -6.66 1.66 5.32
N SER A 134 -7.64 0.76 5.42
CA SER A 134 -9.04 1.08 5.15
C SER A 134 -9.56 2.12 6.14
N GLY A 135 -9.87 3.32 5.63
CA GLY A 135 -10.31 4.44 6.45
C GLY A 135 -9.20 5.13 7.23
N LEU A 136 -7.93 4.88 6.92
CA LEU A 136 -6.80 5.68 7.40
C LEU A 136 -6.71 7.00 6.63
N ALA A 137 -6.73 8.12 7.35
CA ALA A 137 -6.44 9.42 6.76
C ALA A 137 -4.98 9.80 7.06
N LEU A 138 -4.16 9.88 6.00
CA LEU A 138 -2.80 10.43 6.07
C LEU A 138 -2.85 11.91 5.72
N ASP A 139 -2.88 12.72 6.77
CA ASP A 139 -3.04 14.16 6.66
C ASP A 139 -2.15 14.89 7.67
N SER A 140 -1.95 16.19 7.48
CA SER A 140 -1.30 17.09 8.43
C SER A 140 0.05 16.58 8.94
N ASN A 141 0.99 16.35 8.02
CA ASN A 141 2.38 15.97 8.29
C ASN A 141 2.52 14.62 9.03
N VAL A 142 1.60 13.68 8.79
CA VAL A 142 1.75 12.29 9.27
C VAL A 142 2.62 11.51 8.28
N THR A 143 3.66 10.86 8.80
CA THR A 143 4.53 9.97 8.00
C THR A 143 4.31 8.53 8.42
N VAL A 144 4.09 7.66 7.44
CA VAL A 144 4.09 6.20 7.61
C VAL A 144 5.18 5.60 6.74
N THR A 145 6.05 4.81 7.35
CA THR A 145 7.14 4.11 6.64
C THR A 145 7.02 2.62 6.91
N VAL A 146 6.88 1.82 5.84
CA VAL A 146 6.90 0.35 5.86
C VAL A 146 8.21 -0.10 5.24
N GLU A 147 9.05 -0.79 6.00
CA GLU A 147 10.41 -1.17 5.60
C GLU A 147 10.66 -2.67 5.77
N ASN A 148 11.48 -3.25 4.88
CA ASN A 148 12.00 -4.62 4.97
C ASN A 148 10.90 -5.65 5.23
N THR A 149 9.78 -5.54 4.50
CA THR A 149 8.59 -6.36 4.74
C THR A 149 8.50 -7.48 3.71
N ALA A 150 8.26 -8.72 4.14
CA ALA A 150 8.11 -9.86 3.25
C ALA A 150 6.84 -10.65 3.55
N VAL A 151 5.99 -10.87 2.55
CA VAL A 151 4.68 -11.52 2.74
C VAL A 151 4.45 -12.56 1.68
N THR A 152 3.99 -13.74 2.10
CA THR A 152 3.61 -14.84 1.22
C THR A 152 2.13 -15.15 1.34
N TRP A 153 1.47 -15.32 0.19
CA TRP A 153 0.12 -15.84 0.06
C TRP A 153 0.13 -17.29 -0.44
N PRO A 154 -0.99 -18.04 -0.27
CA PRO A 154 -1.07 -19.42 -0.70
C PRO A 154 -0.83 -19.53 -2.20
N LYS A 155 0.02 -20.50 -2.58
CA LYS A 155 0.22 -20.86 -3.98
C LYS A 155 -1.08 -21.44 -4.55
N ASP A 156 -1.29 -21.29 -5.86
CA ASP A 156 -2.42 -21.88 -6.60
C ASP A 156 -3.81 -21.32 -6.26
N SER A 157 -3.87 -20.16 -5.59
CA SER A 157 -5.10 -19.40 -5.33
C SER A 157 -5.11 -18.08 -6.10
N ILE A 158 -6.30 -17.60 -6.49
CA ILE A 158 -6.45 -16.22 -6.96
C ILE A 158 -6.41 -15.31 -5.72
N ASN A 159 -5.23 -14.78 -5.42
CA ASN A 159 -5.02 -13.92 -4.27
C ASN A 159 -5.36 -12.47 -4.63
N THR A 160 -6.10 -11.80 -3.74
CA THR A 160 -6.50 -10.39 -3.87
C THR A 160 -5.85 -9.49 -2.83
N GLY A 161 -5.20 -10.07 -1.81
CA GLY A 161 -4.47 -9.36 -0.76
C GLY A 161 -3.19 -8.67 -1.24
N SER A 162 -2.77 -7.64 -0.51
CA SER A 162 -1.57 -6.83 -0.81
C SER A 162 -0.75 -6.59 0.46
N ILE A 163 0.49 -6.10 0.34
CA ILE A 163 1.24 -5.70 1.54
C ILE A 163 0.56 -4.49 2.18
N VAL A 164 0.27 -3.46 1.39
CA VAL A 164 -0.46 -2.27 1.83
C VAL A 164 -1.73 -2.12 1.00
N LEU A 165 -2.88 -2.20 1.66
CA LEU A 165 -4.18 -1.85 1.08
C LEU A 165 -4.59 -0.47 1.58
N ILE A 166 -4.77 0.47 0.68
CA ILE A 166 -5.35 1.79 0.95
C ILE A 166 -6.77 1.77 0.42
N SER A 167 -7.77 1.95 1.29
CA SER A 167 -9.16 1.95 0.87
C SER A 167 -10.01 2.97 1.62
N ALA A 168 -11.17 3.28 1.05
CA ALA A 168 -12.14 4.27 1.56
C ALA A 168 -12.47 4.14 3.02
N GLY A 169 -12.80 2.93 3.48
CA GLY A 169 -13.55 2.80 4.71
C GLY A 169 -14.65 3.87 4.82
N SER A 170 -14.65 4.58 5.95
CA SER A 170 -15.59 5.67 6.25
C SER A 170 -15.02 7.09 6.12
N ASN A 171 -13.75 7.26 5.70
CA ASN A 171 -13.03 8.54 5.72
C ASN A 171 -12.58 8.99 4.32
N ALA A 172 -12.31 10.28 4.14
CA ALA A 172 -11.78 10.81 2.88
C ALA A 172 -10.37 10.26 2.63
N ILE A 173 -10.17 9.63 1.46
CA ILE A 173 -8.94 8.91 1.11
C ILE A 173 -7.98 9.86 0.41
N GLY A 174 -6.71 9.76 0.79
CA GLY A 174 -5.60 10.43 0.11
C GLY A 174 -4.41 10.59 1.03
N ILE A 175 -3.33 11.10 0.47
CA ILE A 175 -2.16 11.53 1.22
C ILE A 175 -2.05 13.04 1.00
N ARG A 176 -2.21 13.83 2.06
CA ARG A 176 -2.42 15.29 1.94
C ARG A 176 -1.66 16.07 3.00
N ASN A 177 -1.51 17.37 2.76
CA ASN A 177 -0.91 18.35 3.69
C ASN A 177 0.40 17.85 4.33
N LEU A 178 1.46 17.69 3.53
CA LEU A 178 2.79 17.22 3.95
C LEU A 178 2.86 15.77 4.47
N ALA A 179 1.76 15.02 4.47
CA ALA A 179 1.80 13.61 4.85
C ALA A 179 2.56 12.77 3.82
N ALA A 180 3.10 11.64 4.28
CA ALA A 180 3.88 10.75 3.43
C ALA A 180 3.64 9.27 3.74
N LEU A 181 3.62 8.45 2.70
CA LEU A 181 3.70 7.00 2.78
C LEU A 181 4.90 6.51 1.99
N PHE A 182 5.82 5.86 2.71
CA PHE A 182 7.00 5.20 2.14
C PHE A 182 6.86 3.69 2.29
N VAL A 183 7.03 2.96 1.19
CA VAL A 183 7.08 1.50 1.18
C VAL A 183 8.43 1.09 0.59
N LEU A 184 9.32 0.58 1.45
CA LEU A 184 10.73 0.36 1.16
C LEU A 184 11.09 -1.12 1.33
N ASP A 185 11.77 -1.71 0.35
CA ASP A 185 12.24 -3.11 0.39
C ASP A 185 11.13 -4.10 0.78
N ALA A 186 9.99 -3.98 0.10
CA ALA A 186 8.81 -4.80 0.35
C ALA A 186 8.68 -5.91 -0.70
N VAL A 187 8.54 -7.16 -0.25
CA VAL A 187 8.47 -8.36 -1.11
C VAL A 187 7.12 -9.06 -0.95
N ALA A 188 6.31 -9.03 -2.00
CA ALA A 188 5.04 -9.74 -2.08
C ALA A 188 5.19 -11.00 -2.93
N THR A 189 4.92 -12.18 -2.37
CA THR A 189 5.02 -13.48 -3.07
C THR A 189 3.64 -14.12 -3.18
N ASN A 190 3.20 -14.42 -4.41
CA ASN A 190 1.87 -14.91 -4.76
C ASN A 190 0.71 -13.95 -4.41
N GLY A 191 0.96 -12.74 -3.89
CA GLY A 191 -0.10 -11.77 -3.56
C GLY A 191 -0.73 -11.13 -4.80
N ALA A 192 -1.57 -10.12 -4.60
CA ALA A 192 -2.05 -9.29 -5.72
C ALA A 192 -1.06 -8.19 -6.10
N SER A 193 -0.47 -7.52 -5.10
CA SER A 193 0.41 -6.35 -5.29
C SER A 193 1.21 -6.05 -4.01
N VAL A 194 2.22 -5.19 -4.13
CA VAL A 194 2.88 -4.59 -2.96
C VAL A 194 1.97 -3.50 -2.39
N VAL A 195 1.53 -2.55 -3.22
CA VAL A 195 0.57 -1.51 -2.84
C VAL A 195 -0.67 -1.60 -3.70
N ARG A 196 -1.83 -1.62 -3.05
CA ARG A 196 -3.14 -1.53 -3.69
C ARG A 196 -3.93 -0.34 -3.17
N VAL A 197 -4.55 0.41 -4.07
CA VAL A 197 -5.44 1.52 -3.75
C VAL A 197 -6.82 1.23 -4.30
N ASP A 198 -7.80 1.06 -3.41
CA ASP A 198 -9.21 0.86 -3.72
C ASP A 198 -10.02 2.06 -3.19
N ALA A 199 -10.03 3.15 -3.96
CA ALA A 199 -10.68 4.41 -3.60
C ALA A 199 -11.94 4.67 -4.43
N GLN A 200 -12.95 5.32 -3.83
CA GLN A 200 -14.29 5.40 -4.41
C GLN A 200 -14.40 6.28 -5.66
N SER A 201 -13.61 7.35 -5.78
CA SER A 201 -13.75 8.33 -6.86
C SER A 201 -12.43 8.79 -7.48
N SER A 202 -11.44 9.08 -6.65
CA SER A 202 -10.07 9.35 -7.05
C SER A 202 -9.15 9.16 -5.84
N PHE A 203 -7.85 8.99 -6.10
CA PHE A 203 -6.82 8.94 -5.08
C PHE A 203 -5.91 10.18 -5.18
N PRO A 204 -6.09 11.19 -4.29
CA PRO A 204 -5.29 12.39 -4.30
C PRO A 204 -4.00 12.23 -3.48
N ILE A 205 -2.88 12.60 -4.08
CA ILE A 205 -1.60 12.90 -3.45
C ILE A 205 -1.39 14.40 -3.61
N SER A 206 -1.64 15.17 -2.56
CA SER A 206 -1.89 16.61 -2.68
C SER A 206 -1.22 17.44 -1.60
N LYS A 207 -0.93 18.72 -1.89
CA LYS A 207 -0.38 19.69 -0.93
C LYS A 207 0.92 19.20 -0.26
N ALA A 208 1.95 19.02 -1.09
CA ALA A 208 3.29 18.58 -0.72
C ALA A 208 3.35 17.20 -0.05
N ALA A 209 2.42 16.32 -0.42
CA ALA A 209 2.37 14.94 0.05
C ALA A 209 3.24 14.00 -0.80
N VAL A 210 3.55 12.83 -0.25
CA VAL A 210 4.41 11.84 -0.93
C VAL A 210 3.84 10.43 -0.83
N LEU A 211 3.76 9.75 -1.97
CA LEU A 211 3.70 8.29 -2.04
C LEU A 211 4.95 7.79 -2.77
N ALA A 212 5.77 7.01 -2.07
CA ALA A 212 6.98 6.43 -2.65
C ALA A 212 7.07 4.93 -2.36
N ILE A 213 7.30 4.17 -3.42
CA ILE A 213 7.56 2.73 -3.36
C ILE A 213 8.95 2.50 -3.94
N ASP A 214 9.90 2.10 -3.10
CA ASP A 214 11.29 1.91 -3.52
C ASP A 214 11.78 0.49 -3.16
N TYR A 215 12.52 -0.12 -4.08
CA TYR A 215 13.03 -1.49 -3.91
C TYR A 215 11.93 -2.56 -3.71
N GLY A 216 10.69 -2.27 -4.12
CA GLY A 216 9.58 -3.20 -4.04
C GLY A 216 9.74 -4.39 -4.99
N ARG A 217 9.27 -5.56 -4.58
CA ARG A 217 9.27 -6.79 -5.39
C ARG A 217 7.90 -7.46 -5.37
N CYS A 218 7.40 -7.78 -6.56
CA CYS A 218 6.22 -8.62 -6.72
C CYS A 218 6.64 -9.91 -7.42
N GLU A 219 6.50 -11.04 -6.75
CA GLU A 219 6.91 -12.37 -7.22
C GLU A 219 5.68 -13.26 -7.40
N GLU A 220 5.42 -13.69 -8.63
CA GLU A 220 4.23 -14.50 -8.96
C GLU A 220 2.91 -13.84 -8.53
N CYS A 221 2.90 -12.50 -8.48
CA CYS A 221 1.70 -11.76 -8.12
C CYS A 221 0.61 -11.88 -9.19
N THR A 222 -0.65 -11.85 -8.78
CA THR A 222 -1.80 -11.88 -9.71
C THR A 222 -2.06 -10.51 -10.38
N GLY A 223 -1.51 -9.43 -9.82
CA GLY A 223 -1.64 -8.04 -10.28
C GLY A 223 -0.30 -7.36 -10.55
N ALA A 224 -0.35 -6.04 -10.73
CA ALA A 224 0.82 -5.18 -10.85
C ALA A 224 1.44 -4.89 -9.48
N LEU A 225 2.72 -4.50 -9.45
CA LEU A 225 3.41 -4.18 -8.20
C LEU A 225 2.72 -3.06 -7.42
N VAL A 226 2.28 -2.01 -8.11
CA VAL A 226 1.37 -0.99 -7.58
C VAL A 226 0.08 -1.02 -8.39
N SER A 227 -1.06 -1.20 -7.73
CA SER A 227 -2.37 -1.22 -8.36
C SER A 227 -3.21 -0.06 -7.82
N ILE A 228 -3.53 0.91 -8.68
CA ILE A 228 -4.38 2.05 -8.32
C ILE A 228 -5.72 1.88 -9.02
N ASN A 229 -6.71 1.37 -8.30
CA ASN A 229 -8.01 1.01 -8.83
C ASN A 229 -8.96 2.22 -8.78
N THR A 230 -8.46 3.41 -9.15
CA THR A 230 -9.21 4.67 -9.21
C THR A 230 -8.39 5.73 -9.97
N PRO A 231 -8.97 6.83 -10.48
CA PRO A 231 -8.18 7.94 -11.02
C PRO A 231 -7.15 8.48 -10.02
N LEU A 232 -5.92 8.71 -10.50
CA LEU A 232 -4.81 9.23 -9.69
C LEU A 232 -4.64 10.74 -9.89
N VAL A 233 -4.55 11.50 -8.80
CA VAL A 233 -4.27 12.94 -8.84
C VAL A 233 -3.02 13.25 -8.02
N VAL A 234 -2.01 13.83 -8.65
CA VAL A 234 -0.78 14.30 -7.99
C VAL A 234 -0.66 15.82 -8.16
N ASP A 235 -0.92 16.58 -7.10
CA ASP A 235 -1.04 18.04 -7.16
C ASP A 235 -0.32 18.78 -6.03
N GLY A 236 -0.20 20.11 -6.14
CA GLY A 236 0.25 20.95 -5.05
C GLY A 236 1.66 20.65 -4.56
N SER A 237 2.62 20.47 -5.48
CA SER A 237 4.03 20.16 -5.18
C SER A 237 4.24 18.81 -4.50
N SER A 238 3.39 17.84 -4.83
CA SER A 238 3.42 16.47 -4.30
C SER A 238 4.21 15.52 -5.19
N MET A 239 4.48 14.32 -4.70
CA MET A 239 5.25 13.30 -5.41
C MET A 239 4.58 11.94 -5.39
N PHE A 240 4.46 11.33 -6.56
CA PHE A 240 4.28 9.89 -6.74
C PHE A 240 5.57 9.29 -7.30
N ARG A 241 6.13 8.29 -6.62
CA ARG A 241 7.41 7.69 -6.99
C ARG A 241 7.37 6.17 -6.91
N VAL A 242 7.88 5.51 -7.95
CA VAL A 242 8.17 4.07 -7.95
C VAL A 242 9.59 3.85 -8.50
N THR A 243 10.55 3.45 -7.65
CA THR A 243 11.95 3.26 -8.08
C THR A 243 12.56 1.94 -7.64
N ASN A 244 13.52 1.44 -8.43
CA ASN A 244 14.27 0.22 -8.10
C ASN A 244 13.38 -1.02 -7.89
N CYS A 245 12.19 -1.02 -8.50
CA CYS A 245 11.16 -2.04 -8.28
C CYS A 245 11.26 -3.19 -9.29
N LYS A 246 10.86 -4.40 -8.88
CA LYS A 246 10.88 -5.60 -9.74
C LYS A 246 9.58 -6.38 -9.71
N ALA A 247 9.03 -6.67 -10.89
CA ALA A 247 7.90 -7.60 -11.03
C ALA A 247 8.35 -8.85 -11.79
N VAL A 248 8.25 -10.03 -11.16
CA VAL A 248 8.72 -11.31 -11.73
C VAL A 248 7.61 -12.36 -11.72
N GLY A 249 7.67 -13.32 -12.64
CA GLY A 249 6.67 -14.37 -12.76
C GLY A 249 5.38 -13.89 -13.44
N ALA A 250 4.24 -14.36 -12.96
CA ALA A 250 2.91 -14.06 -13.50
C ALA A 250 2.37 -12.62 -13.28
N SER A 251 3.19 -11.70 -12.78
CA SER A 251 2.77 -10.33 -12.47
C SER A 251 2.31 -9.51 -13.69
N LYS A 252 1.33 -8.61 -13.49
CA LYS A 252 0.77 -7.70 -14.52
C LYS A 252 1.55 -6.39 -14.72
N GLY A 253 2.84 -6.37 -14.39
CA GLY A 253 3.73 -5.22 -14.63
C GLY A 253 4.05 -4.40 -13.38
N LEU A 254 4.54 -3.16 -13.58
CA LEU A 254 4.88 -2.26 -12.48
C LEU A 254 3.66 -1.56 -11.93
N LEU A 255 2.86 -0.95 -12.82
CA LEU A 255 1.71 -0.16 -12.42
C LEU A 255 0.45 -0.63 -13.14
N ALA A 256 -0.64 -0.68 -12.41
CA ALA A 256 -1.98 -0.80 -12.95
C ALA A 256 -2.81 0.42 -12.52
N SER A 257 -3.59 1.01 -13.45
CA SER A 257 -4.48 2.14 -13.15
C SER A 257 -5.89 1.88 -13.66
N ALA A 258 -6.89 2.23 -12.87
CA ALA A 258 -8.29 2.31 -13.29
C ALA A 258 -8.70 3.78 -13.40
N GLY A 259 -8.74 4.34 -14.61
CA GLY A 259 -9.10 5.73 -14.85
C GLY A 259 -7.91 6.66 -15.12
N SER A 260 -8.23 7.95 -15.25
CA SER A 260 -7.28 9.00 -15.63
C SER A 260 -6.19 9.29 -14.59
N THR A 261 -5.03 9.77 -15.05
CA THR A 261 -3.95 10.28 -14.19
C THR A 261 -3.73 11.76 -14.45
N THR A 262 -3.72 12.58 -13.40
CA THR A 262 -3.45 14.02 -13.49
C THR A 262 -2.25 14.40 -12.63
N VAL A 263 -1.30 15.13 -13.21
CA VAL A 263 -0.10 15.64 -12.52
C VAL A 263 -0.02 17.16 -12.72
N SER A 264 -0.20 17.93 -11.65
CA SER A 264 -0.33 19.40 -11.73
C SER A 264 0.33 20.12 -10.55
N GLY A 265 0.44 21.45 -10.60
CA GLY A 265 0.90 22.25 -9.46
C GLY A 265 2.35 22.01 -9.02
N LYS A 266 3.29 21.89 -9.97
CA LYS A 266 4.72 21.62 -9.72
C LYS A 266 4.99 20.26 -9.05
N SER A 267 4.12 19.29 -9.29
CA SER A 267 4.24 17.94 -8.76
C SER A 267 5.14 17.04 -9.61
N VAL A 268 5.55 15.91 -9.03
CA VAL A 268 6.41 14.93 -9.67
C VAL A 268 5.71 13.57 -9.75
N TYR A 269 5.73 12.98 -10.94
CA TYR A 269 5.40 11.58 -11.17
C TYR A 269 6.64 10.87 -11.73
N LEU A 270 7.23 9.95 -10.97
CA LEU A 270 8.49 9.31 -11.32
C LEU A 270 8.36 7.79 -11.26
N VAL A 271 8.73 7.13 -12.35
CA VAL A 271 8.98 5.69 -12.38
C VAL A 271 10.39 5.47 -12.90
N SER A 272 11.28 4.89 -12.10
CA SER A 272 12.68 4.69 -12.53
C SER A 272 13.31 3.38 -12.11
N ASP A 273 14.36 2.98 -12.82
CA ASP A 273 15.28 1.91 -12.45
C ASP A 273 14.59 0.59 -12.12
N SER A 274 13.48 0.31 -12.82
CA SER A 274 12.57 -0.77 -12.49
C SER A 274 12.46 -1.78 -13.63
N SER A 275 12.29 -3.05 -13.29
CA SER A 275 12.28 -4.15 -14.27
C SER A 275 11.04 -5.03 -14.13
N VAL A 276 10.47 -5.48 -15.24
CA VAL A 276 9.41 -6.48 -15.26
C VAL A 276 9.81 -7.66 -16.12
N LYS A 277 9.38 -8.86 -15.74
CA LYS A 277 9.38 -10.04 -16.63
C LYS A 277 8.06 -10.23 -17.38
N SER A 278 7.07 -9.39 -17.08
CA SER A 278 5.77 -9.35 -17.75
C SER A 278 5.87 -8.73 -19.15
N THR A 279 4.86 -8.95 -20.00
CA THR A 279 4.80 -8.34 -21.34
C THR A 279 4.57 -6.83 -21.29
N ALA A 280 3.99 -6.28 -20.21
CA ALA A 280 3.75 -4.84 -20.05
C ALA A 280 4.35 -4.26 -18.77
N LEU A 281 4.77 -2.99 -18.85
CA LEU A 281 5.16 -2.17 -17.70
C LEU A 281 3.92 -1.57 -17.03
N PHE A 282 2.96 -1.14 -17.86
CA PHE A 282 1.74 -0.48 -17.45
C PHE A 282 0.52 -1.24 -17.95
N SER A 283 -0.45 -1.48 -17.07
CA SER A 283 -1.72 -2.10 -17.41
C SER A 283 -2.89 -1.19 -17.06
N SER A 284 -3.95 -1.24 -17.86
CA SER A 284 -5.21 -0.58 -17.56
C SER A 284 -6.16 -1.59 -16.91
N LEU A 285 -6.81 -1.17 -15.84
CA LEU A 285 -7.84 -1.96 -15.17
C LEU A 285 -9.19 -1.54 -15.74
N SER A 286 -9.94 -2.48 -16.28
CA SER A 286 -11.30 -2.26 -16.77
C SER A 286 -12.26 -2.01 -15.59
N GLY A 287 -13.05 -0.93 -15.62
CA GLY A 287 -14.30 -0.90 -14.85
C GLY A 287 -14.69 0.34 -14.03
N ILE A 288 -14.11 1.53 -14.25
CA ILE A 288 -14.52 2.74 -13.47
C ILE A 288 -15.01 3.91 -14.32
N GLU A 289 -14.44 4.15 -15.51
CA GLU A 289 -14.95 5.17 -16.45
C GLU A 289 -15.48 4.50 -17.72
N ASP A 290 -16.58 5.05 -18.27
CA ASP A 290 -17.34 4.54 -19.42
C ASP A 290 -16.44 4.38 -20.66
N SER A 291 -15.99 3.16 -20.96
CA SER A 291 -14.78 2.91 -21.74
C SER A 291 -15.01 2.85 -23.25
N SER A 292 -15.52 3.94 -23.83
CA SER A 292 -15.39 4.18 -25.29
C SER A 292 -14.11 4.93 -25.65
N GLU A 293 -13.45 5.55 -24.68
CA GLU A 293 -12.22 6.35 -24.84
C GLU A 293 -11.11 5.86 -23.89
N PRO A 294 -9.82 5.97 -24.29
CA PRO A 294 -8.69 5.63 -23.43
C PRO A 294 -8.55 6.60 -22.24
N TYR A 295 -8.10 6.08 -21.08
CA TYR A 295 -7.85 6.90 -19.89
C TYR A 295 -6.81 8.00 -20.17
N SER A 296 -7.16 9.25 -19.84
CA SER A 296 -6.28 10.39 -20.09
C SER A 296 -5.11 10.44 -19.10
N PHE A 297 -3.95 10.88 -19.57
CA PHE A 297 -2.80 11.26 -18.74
C PHE A 297 -2.52 12.75 -18.94
N THR A 298 -2.86 13.58 -17.96
CA THR A 298 -2.80 15.04 -18.05
C THR A 298 -1.65 15.59 -17.21
N VAL A 299 -0.83 16.46 -17.81
CA VAL A 299 0.28 17.14 -17.13
C VAL A 299 0.14 18.65 -17.28
N SER A 300 0.19 19.39 -16.18
CA SER A 300 0.02 20.85 -16.20
C SER A 300 0.78 21.53 -15.05
N GLY A 301 0.72 22.86 -14.98
CA GLY A 301 1.20 23.63 -13.82
C GLY A 301 2.70 23.48 -13.51
N GLY A 302 3.55 23.25 -14.52
CA GLY A 302 5.00 23.09 -14.34
C GLY A 302 5.41 21.75 -13.70
N SER A 303 4.52 20.76 -13.70
CA SER A 303 4.80 19.42 -13.20
C SER A 303 5.74 18.62 -14.09
N THR A 304 6.41 17.63 -13.50
CA THR A 304 7.33 16.72 -14.19
C THR A 304 6.83 15.29 -14.14
N VAL A 305 6.88 14.62 -15.29
CA VAL A 305 6.58 13.19 -15.41
C VAL A 305 7.77 12.52 -16.07
N SER A 306 8.29 11.45 -15.47
CA SER A 306 9.50 10.80 -15.95
C SER A 306 9.44 9.28 -15.81
N PHE A 307 9.88 8.60 -16.86
CA PHE A 307 10.02 7.15 -16.95
C PHE A 307 11.46 6.85 -17.37
N LEU A 308 12.30 6.36 -16.45
CA LEU A 308 13.76 6.24 -16.66
C LEU A 308 14.23 4.82 -16.40
N ASN A 309 15.18 4.32 -17.21
CA ASN A 309 15.85 3.03 -16.97
C ASN A 309 14.87 1.87 -16.68
N LEU A 310 13.82 1.74 -17.51
CA LEU A 310 12.83 0.67 -17.37
C LEU A 310 13.20 -0.53 -18.25
N GLU A 311 13.15 -1.72 -17.68
CA GLU A 311 13.45 -2.98 -18.38
C GLU A 311 12.19 -3.84 -18.51
N ALA A 312 11.85 -4.25 -19.74
CA ALA A 312 10.72 -5.14 -20.01
C ALA A 312 10.98 -6.00 -21.27
N PRO A 313 10.48 -7.26 -21.33
CA PRO A 313 10.55 -8.13 -22.51
C PRO A 313 9.88 -7.57 -23.77
N SER A 314 8.93 -6.65 -23.64
CA SER A 314 8.20 -6.05 -24.77
C SER A 314 8.01 -4.54 -24.57
N THR A 315 7.46 -3.84 -25.57
CA THR A 315 7.37 -2.37 -25.68
C THR A 315 6.57 -1.66 -24.57
N GLY A 316 6.14 -2.37 -23.53
CA GLY A 316 5.75 -1.76 -22.25
C GLY A 316 4.26 -1.45 -22.08
N PHE A 317 3.42 -1.66 -23.09
CA PHE A 317 1.97 -1.42 -23.02
C PHE A 317 1.18 -2.61 -23.56
N THR A 318 0.24 -3.14 -22.77
CA THR A 318 -0.80 -4.06 -23.26
C THR A 318 -2.00 -3.23 -23.73
N ASN A 319 -2.01 -2.83 -25.00
CA ASN A 319 -3.19 -2.62 -25.83
C ASN A 319 -2.73 -2.31 -27.28
N GLN A 320 -3.16 -3.13 -28.25
CA GLN A 320 -2.86 -2.93 -29.67
C GLN A 320 -3.64 -1.75 -30.30
N ASP A 321 -4.53 -1.07 -29.56
CA ASP A 321 -5.47 -0.09 -30.14
C ASP A 321 -5.18 1.39 -29.82
N THR A 322 -4.13 1.74 -29.07
CA THR A 322 -3.99 3.10 -28.50
C THR A 322 -2.86 3.98 -29.05
N LEU A 323 -2.17 3.57 -30.11
CA LEU A 323 -1.15 4.42 -30.76
C LEU A 323 -1.49 4.68 -32.23
N SER A 324 -2.66 5.28 -32.50
CA SER A 324 -2.88 5.99 -33.76
C SER A 324 -2.49 7.46 -33.58
N PRO A 325 -1.42 7.95 -34.22
CA PRO A 325 -1.14 9.37 -34.26
C PRO A 325 -2.20 10.03 -35.13
N ARG A 326 -3.22 10.64 -34.50
CA ARG A 326 -4.16 11.48 -35.24
C ARG A 326 -3.39 12.73 -35.68
N GLN A 327 -2.90 12.71 -36.92
CA GLN A 327 -2.35 13.89 -37.59
C GLN A 327 -3.46 14.94 -37.70
N THR A 328 -3.54 15.87 -36.75
CA THR A 328 -4.19 17.16 -36.97
C THR A 328 -3.27 18.01 -37.83
N ARG A 329 -3.62 18.12 -39.11
CA ARG A 329 -3.01 19.04 -40.07
C ARG A 329 -3.23 20.50 -39.62
N LYS A 330 -2.12 21.21 -39.38
CA LYS A 330 -1.89 22.70 -39.31
C LYS A 330 -2.59 23.42 -38.14
N SER A 331 -1.93 24.20 -37.27
CA SER A 331 -0.88 25.21 -37.51
C SER A 331 -0.09 25.60 -36.23
N SER A 332 1.17 26.02 -36.46
CA SER A 332 2.12 26.78 -35.60
C SER A 332 2.54 26.30 -34.19
N ALA A 333 3.75 25.74 -34.14
CA ALA A 333 4.87 26.04 -33.24
C ALA A 333 4.70 25.97 -31.69
N ALA A 334 5.19 24.86 -31.12
CA ALA A 334 6.26 24.86 -30.09
C ALA A 334 6.82 23.43 -29.96
N ALA A 335 8.13 23.28 -30.09
CA ALA A 335 8.82 22.00 -30.20
C ALA A 335 8.99 21.31 -28.83
N ALA A 336 8.43 20.10 -28.67
CA ALA A 336 8.90 19.11 -27.71
C ALA A 336 9.52 17.97 -28.52
N SER A 337 10.85 17.80 -28.42
CA SER A 337 11.58 16.79 -29.17
C SER A 337 11.36 15.39 -28.60
N SER A 338 10.50 14.60 -29.25
CA SER A 338 10.49 13.15 -29.11
C SER A 338 11.46 12.56 -30.14
N ARG A 339 12.61 12.04 -29.70
CA ARG A 339 13.51 11.26 -30.56
C ARG A 339 13.17 9.79 -30.42
N ALA A 340 12.50 9.26 -31.44
CA ALA A 340 12.20 7.84 -31.62
C ALA A 340 13.49 7.00 -31.63
N TRP A 341 13.52 5.95 -30.81
CA TRP A 341 14.60 4.97 -30.78
C TRP A 341 14.42 3.97 -31.93
N ARG A 342 15.33 4.01 -32.90
CA ARG A 342 15.51 2.93 -33.89
C ARG A 342 16.51 1.92 -33.33
N SER A 343 16.12 0.66 -33.40
CA SER A 343 16.90 -0.52 -33.05
C SER A 343 17.94 -0.86 -34.12
N THR A 344 19.20 -1.04 -33.73
CA THR A 344 20.11 -2.14 -34.12
C THR A 344 21.48 -2.01 -33.40
N PRO A 345 22.07 -3.08 -32.85
CA PRO A 345 23.46 -3.10 -32.31
C PRO A 345 24.47 -3.37 -33.46
N PRO A 346 25.83 -3.35 -33.31
CA PRO A 346 26.66 -3.46 -32.10
C PRO A 346 27.96 -2.60 -32.08
N LYS A 347 28.77 -2.82 -31.02
CA LYS A 347 30.25 -2.76 -30.89
C LYS A 347 30.81 -1.74 -29.89
N CYS A 348 31.46 -2.30 -28.88
CA CYS A 348 32.49 -1.67 -28.05
C CYS A 348 33.47 -0.85 -28.90
N THR A 349 33.72 0.40 -28.49
CA THR A 349 35.09 0.93 -28.50
C THR A 349 35.27 1.99 -27.40
N ARG A 350 36.36 1.82 -26.66
CA ARG A 350 36.93 2.71 -25.65
C ARG A 350 37.46 3.98 -26.34
N ALA A 351 37.21 5.17 -25.77
CA ALA A 351 38.05 6.34 -26.02
C ALA A 351 37.99 7.31 -24.84
N THR A 352 39.19 7.64 -24.37
CA THR A 352 39.57 8.47 -23.24
C THR A 352 39.73 9.95 -23.66
N VAL A 353 39.92 10.83 -22.66
CA VAL A 353 40.64 12.13 -22.67
C VAL A 353 39.76 13.37 -22.98
N SER A 354 39.83 14.54 -22.33
CA SER A 354 40.69 15.17 -21.29
C SER A 354 40.00 16.44 -20.75
N ARG A 355 40.36 16.79 -19.51
CA ARG A 355 40.37 18.11 -18.85
C ARG A 355 39.09 18.93 -18.83
#